data_AF-A0A2E0KL20-F1
#
_entry.id   AF-A0A2E0KL20-F1
#
_cell.length_a   1.000
_cell.length_b   1.000
_cell.length_c   1.000
_cell.angle_alpha   90.00
_cell.angle_beta   90.00
_cell.angle_gamma   90.00
#
_symmetry.space_group_name_H-M   'P 1'
#
loop_
_entity.id
_entity.type
_entity.pdbx_description
1 polymer ?
#
loop_
_entity_poly.entity_id
_entity_poly.type
_entity_poly.pdbx_seq_one_letter_code
_entity_poly.pdbx_strand_id
1 'polypeptide(L)'
;MMYAGLNWAAYSGLLLLALWIPALFVSLRRFDALMRRGQARGPVRGLGFGLFLINLAGRNIALPLVGGILFFQGWRLDPILQLGINLLVLGVVFESIRSIRADGRELKRFSRRDAQQSARQLALENRLQDRAWPWSIAHCLLPFAGIYYAITRRTITPLLWDFLARFVVLLASAGILVLFHFLLPLDAEQMINEPTLTNELWVQLWIRSIVGLLVVLINVVAGVLPVKAAIRRIQADARIRLEARE
;
A
#
# COMPACT_ATOMS: atom_id res chain seq x y z
N MET A 1 28.10 29.15 -7.48
CA MET A 1 28.10 28.32 -8.69
C MET A 1 27.45 26.99 -8.35
N MET A 2 26.20 26.78 -8.74
CA MET A 2 25.51 25.51 -8.56
C MET A 2 26.12 24.50 -9.53
N TYR A 3 26.77 23.46 -9.03
CA TYR A 3 26.97 22.25 -9.82
C TYR A 3 25.58 21.74 -10.19
N ALA A 4 25.19 21.85 -11.45
CA ALA A 4 23.98 21.24 -12.01
C ALA A 4 24.12 19.70 -12.14
N GLY A 5 24.89 19.08 -11.24
CA GLY A 5 25.04 17.64 -11.12
C GLY A 5 24.14 17.10 -10.02
N LEU A 6 23.63 15.88 -10.21
CA LEU A 6 22.95 15.16 -9.13
C LEU A 6 23.91 15.08 -7.92
N ASN A 7 23.44 15.43 -6.73
CA ASN A 7 24.20 15.17 -5.51
C ASN A 7 24.14 13.68 -5.12
N TRP A 8 25.03 13.26 -4.23
CA TRP A 8 25.14 11.87 -3.79
C TRP A 8 23.85 11.34 -3.15
N ALA A 9 23.13 12.16 -2.38
CA ALA A 9 21.86 11.76 -1.78
C ALA A 9 20.77 11.50 -2.84
N ALA A 10 20.74 12.29 -3.91
CA ALA A 10 19.80 12.10 -5.02
C ALA A 10 20.09 10.80 -5.80
N TYR A 11 21.36 10.45 -6.00
CA TYR A 11 21.74 9.14 -6.58
C TYR A 11 21.28 7.97 -5.69
N SER A 12 21.46 8.09 -4.38
CA SER A 12 20.94 7.13 -3.41
C SER A 12 19.42 7.03 -3.44
N GLY A 13 18.72 8.16 -3.62
CA GLY A 13 17.27 8.19 -3.81
C GLY A 13 16.83 7.42 -5.06
N LEU A 14 17.48 7.67 -6.20
CA LEU A 14 17.23 6.93 -7.44
C LEU A 14 17.52 5.43 -7.31
N LEU A 15 18.59 5.05 -6.60
CA LEU A 15 18.94 3.66 -6.35
C LEU A 15 17.82 2.95 -5.56
N LEU A 16 17.27 3.60 -4.53
CA LEU A 16 16.14 3.06 -3.76
C LEU A 16 14.88 2.92 -4.63
N LEU A 17 14.59 3.90 -5.49
CA LEU A 17 13.45 3.85 -6.42
C LEU A 17 13.62 2.74 -7.48
N ALA A 18 14.84 2.53 -7.97
CA ALA A 18 15.15 1.44 -8.88
C ALA A 18 14.98 0.07 -8.19
N LEU A 19 15.39 -0.05 -6.93
CA LEU A 19 15.22 -1.27 -6.13
C LEU A 19 13.75 -1.53 -5.75
N TRP A 20 12.95 -0.47 -5.62
CA TRP A 20 11.54 -0.58 -5.28
C TRP A 20 10.74 -1.39 -6.29
N ILE A 21 11.00 -1.25 -7.60
CA ILE A 21 10.25 -1.96 -8.66
C ILE A 21 10.33 -3.50 -8.49
N PRO A 22 11.52 -4.14 -8.47
CA PRO A 22 11.59 -5.58 -8.25
C PRO A 22 11.13 -5.98 -6.85
N ALA A 23 11.33 -5.13 -5.84
CA ALA A 23 10.86 -5.39 -4.47
C ALA A 23 9.33 -5.47 -4.40
N LEU A 24 8.63 -4.53 -5.03
CA LEU A 24 7.18 -4.47 -5.16
C LEU A 24 6.65 -5.75 -5.81
N PHE A 25 7.19 -6.10 -6.98
CA PHE A 25 6.73 -7.27 -7.73
C PHE A 25 6.89 -8.58 -6.94
N VAL A 26 8.07 -8.81 -6.37
CA VAL A 26 8.34 -10.02 -5.56
C VAL A 26 7.45 -10.07 -4.33
N SER A 27 7.23 -8.93 -3.67
CA SER A 27 6.44 -8.88 -2.45
C SER A 27 4.95 -9.09 -2.71
N LEU A 28 4.40 -8.54 -3.81
CA LEU A 28 3.02 -8.81 -4.25
C LEU A 28 2.82 -10.28 -4.62
N ARG A 29 3.78 -10.89 -5.33
CA ARG A 29 3.72 -12.33 -5.63
C ARG A 29 3.76 -13.19 -4.37
N ARG A 30 4.59 -12.84 -3.40
CA ARG A 30 4.69 -13.57 -2.13
C ARG A 30 3.43 -13.40 -1.30
N PHE A 31 2.87 -12.19 -1.26
CA PHE A 31 1.57 -11.93 -0.65
C PHE A 31 0.47 -12.81 -1.25
N ASP A 32 0.36 -12.84 -2.58
CA ASP A 32 -0.62 -13.68 -3.29
C ASP A 32 -0.47 -15.16 -2.93
N ALA A 33 0.76 -15.70 -2.99
CA ALA A 33 1.04 -17.09 -2.64
C ALA A 33 0.65 -17.43 -1.18
N LEU A 34 0.88 -16.51 -0.24
CA LEU A 34 0.49 -16.66 1.17
C LEU A 34 -1.02 -16.57 1.38
N MET A 35 -1.74 -15.77 0.59
CA MET A 35 -3.19 -15.60 0.74
C MET A 35 -4.00 -16.77 0.17
N ARG A 36 -3.54 -17.40 -0.92
CA ARG A 36 -4.21 -18.56 -1.55
C ARG A 36 -4.23 -19.79 -0.65
N ARG A 37 -3.11 -20.06 0.02
CA ARG A 37 -3.00 -21.24 0.89
C ARG A 37 -3.29 -20.77 2.29
N GLY A 38 -4.45 -21.16 2.82
CA GLY A 38 -4.74 -21.02 4.24
C GLY A 38 -3.79 -21.83 5.09
N GLN A 39 -2.52 -21.40 5.18
CA GLN A 39 -1.55 -21.99 6.09
C GLN A 39 -2.14 -21.87 7.48
N ALA A 40 -2.54 -23.03 8.00
CA ALA A 40 -3.10 -23.19 9.32
C ALA A 40 -2.17 -22.49 10.32
N ARG A 41 -2.77 -21.60 11.10
CA ARG A 41 -2.12 -20.68 12.03
C ARG A 41 -1.51 -21.48 13.19
N GLY A 42 -0.23 -21.79 13.12
CA GLY A 42 0.58 -22.14 14.29
C GLY A 42 1.17 -20.87 14.93
N PRO A 43 1.33 -20.81 16.27
CA PRO A 43 1.79 -19.61 16.98
C PRO A 43 3.20 -19.15 16.54
N VAL A 44 4.11 -20.08 16.27
CA VAL A 44 5.49 -19.79 15.81
C VAL A 44 5.51 -19.20 14.38
N ARG A 45 4.47 -19.45 13.56
CA ARG A 45 4.32 -18.87 12.21
C ARG A 45 3.65 -17.50 12.19
N GLY A 46 3.01 -17.08 13.29
CA GLY A 46 2.43 -15.74 13.42
C GLY A 46 3.49 -14.64 13.38
N LEU A 47 4.62 -14.85 14.08
CA LEU A 47 5.77 -13.93 14.06
C LEU A 47 6.38 -13.81 12.65
N GLY A 48 6.55 -14.93 11.96
CA GLY A 48 7.06 -14.93 10.58
C GLY A 48 6.14 -14.17 9.61
N PHE A 49 4.82 -14.26 9.81
CA PHE A 49 3.85 -13.48 9.04
C PHE A 49 3.90 -11.99 9.39
N GLY A 50 4.02 -11.64 10.67
CA GLY A 50 4.21 -10.25 11.12
C GLY A 50 5.46 -9.61 10.51
N LEU A 51 6.60 -10.30 10.58
CA LEU A 51 7.85 -9.84 9.96
C LEU A 51 7.72 -9.73 8.43
N PHE A 52 6.97 -10.63 7.80
CA PHE A 52 6.63 -10.49 6.38
C PHE A 52 5.83 -9.21 6.10
N LEU A 53 4.81 -8.91 6.91
CA LEU A 53 4.02 -7.68 6.74
C LEU A 53 4.86 -6.41 6.96
N ILE A 54 5.78 -6.41 7.92
CA ILE A 54 6.72 -5.31 8.14
C ILE A 54 7.62 -5.13 6.91
N ASN A 55 8.21 -6.22 6.40
CA ASN A 55 9.02 -6.17 5.18
C ASN A 55 8.21 -5.73 3.95
N LEU A 56 6.96 -6.17 3.86
CA LEU A 56 6.03 -5.77 2.80
C LEU A 56 5.75 -4.26 2.87
N ALA A 57 5.44 -3.72 4.05
CA ALA A 57 5.22 -2.29 4.25
C ALA A 57 6.50 -1.48 3.98
N GLY A 58 7.64 -1.92 4.53
CA GLY A 58 8.94 -1.28 4.32
C GLY A 58 9.32 -1.22 2.84
N ARG A 59 9.13 -2.31 2.09
CA ARG A 59 9.45 -2.33 0.67
C ARG A 59 8.47 -1.53 -0.17
N ASN A 60 7.17 -1.60 0.10
CA ASN A 60 6.17 -0.98 -0.78
C ASN A 60 5.91 0.48 -0.49
N ILE A 61 6.12 0.93 0.76
CA ILE A 61 5.78 2.28 1.20
C ILE A 61 7.05 3.03 1.59
N ALA A 62 7.87 2.47 2.49
CA ALA A 62 9.02 3.20 3.02
C ALA A 62 10.14 3.40 1.99
N LEU A 63 10.50 2.38 1.20
CA LEU A 63 11.53 2.51 0.16
C LEU A 63 11.24 3.63 -0.85
N PRO A 64 10.06 3.70 -1.50
CA PRO A 64 9.79 4.77 -2.45
C PRO A 64 9.64 6.14 -1.78
N LEU A 65 9.12 6.20 -0.54
CA LEU A 65 9.00 7.45 0.20
C LEU A 65 10.37 8.03 0.56
N VAL A 66 11.26 7.22 1.14
CA VAL A 66 12.64 7.62 1.46
C VAL A 66 13.40 7.93 0.17
N GLY A 67 13.26 7.10 -0.87
CA GLY A 67 13.86 7.34 -2.17
C GLY A 67 13.44 8.68 -2.79
N GLY A 68 12.14 9.00 -2.72
CA GLY A 68 11.59 10.29 -3.18
C GLY A 68 12.10 11.48 -2.36
N ILE A 69 12.12 11.36 -1.02
CA ILE A 69 12.64 12.43 -0.14
C ILE A 69 14.11 12.71 -0.47
N LEU A 70 14.95 11.68 -0.57
CA LEU A 70 16.37 11.84 -0.89
C LEU A 70 16.58 12.42 -2.30
N PHE A 71 15.75 12.02 -3.26
CA PHE A 71 15.79 12.56 -4.62
C PHE A 71 15.48 14.07 -4.67
N PHE A 72 14.38 14.51 -4.03
CA PHE A 72 13.94 15.89 -4.11
C PHE A 72 14.61 16.83 -3.11
N GLN A 73 14.97 16.34 -1.92
CA GLN A 73 15.46 17.17 -0.80
C GLN A 73 16.89 16.84 -0.38
N GLY A 74 17.52 15.81 -0.96
CA GLY A 74 18.88 15.38 -0.57
C GLY A 74 19.96 16.44 -0.76
N TRP A 75 19.74 17.42 -1.62
CA TRP A 75 20.66 18.54 -1.85
C TRP A 75 20.79 19.49 -0.63
N ARG A 76 19.81 19.49 0.27
CA ARG A 76 19.79 20.35 1.48
C ARG A 76 20.58 19.77 2.64
N LEU A 77 21.07 18.53 2.51
CA LEU A 77 21.81 17.85 3.57
C LEU A 77 23.27 18.31 3.59
N ASP A 78 23.82 18.51 4.78
CA ASP A 78 25.25 18.80 4.95
C ASP A 78 26.13 17.65 4.44
N PRO A 79 27.36 17.91 3.96
CA PRO A 79 28.22 16.87 3.37
C PRO A 79 28.46 15.66 4.27
N ILE A 80 28.65 15.86 5.58
CA ILE A 80 28.84 14.77 6.55
C ILE A 80 27.57 13.91 6.69
N LEU A 81 26.39 14.54 6.63
CA LEU A 81 25.11 13.87 6.73
C LEU A 81 24.79 13.13 5.43
N GLN A 82 25.18 13.68 4.27
CA GLN A 82 25.12 12.98 2.99
C GLN A 82 25.95 11.69 3.01
N LEU A 83 27.15 11.71 3.59
CA LEU A 83 27.96 10.50 3.75
C LEU A 83 27.25 9.46 4.63
N GLY A 84 26.75 9.87 5.80
CA GLY A 84 26.06 8.98 6.72
C GLY A 84 24.80 8.34 6.10
N ILE A 85 23.97 9.11 5.41
CA ILE A 85 22.76 8.59 4.78
C ILE A 85 23.09 7.65 3.61
N ASN A 86 24.15 7.92 2.85
CA ASN A 86 24.57 7.03 1.77
C ASN A 86 25.02 5.66 2.30
N LEU A 87 25.77 5.63 3.41
CA LEU A 87 26.15 4.38 4.07
C LEU A 87 24.92 3.62 4.58
N LEU A 88 23.95 4.32 5.17
CA LEU A 88 22.69 3.71 5.59
C LEU A 88 21.90 3.13 4.41
N VAL A 89 21.80 3.87 3.31
CA VAL A 89 21.13 3.42 2.07
C VAL A 89 21.80 2.18 1.50
N LEU A 90 23.14 2.13 1.47
CA LEU A 90 23.86 0.93 1.03
C LEU A 90 23.53 -0.28 1.91
N GLY A 91 23.47 -0.11 3.23
CA GLY A 91 23.02 -1.16 4.16
C GLY A 91 21.59 -1.62 3.88
N VAL A 92 20.66 -0.68 3.68
CA VAL A 92 19.25 -0.98 3.33
C VAL A 92 19.15 -1.72 2.00
N VAL A 93 19.92 -1.32 0.99
CA VAL A 93 19.96 -2.00 -0.32
C VAL A 93 20.44 -3.43 -0.16
N PHE A 94 21.51 -3.65 0.60
CA PHE A 94 22.08 -4.97 0.82
C PHE A 94 21.09 -5.92 1.53
N GLU A 95 20.45 -5.45 2.60
CA GLU A 95 19.45 -6.22 3.33
C GLU A 95 18.20 -6.47 2.49
N SER A 96 17.75 -5.46 1.75
CA SER A 96 16.61 -5.57 0.84
C SER A 96 16.87 -6.62 -0.25
N ILE A 97 18.06 -6.63 -0.87
CA ILE A 97 18.42 -7.63 -1.89
C ILE A 97 18.41 -9.04 -1.30
N ARG A 98 18.99 -9.25 -0.11
CA ARG A 98 18.98 -10.56 0.57
C ARG A 98 17.54 -11.03 0.83
N SER A 99 16.73 -10.13 1.35
CA SER A 99 15.34 -10.37 1.68
C SER A 99 14.51 -10.66 0.42
N ILE A 100 14.72 -9.94 -0.70
CA ILE A 100 14.06 -10.19 -1.99
C ILE A 100 14.47 -11.55 -2.56
N ARG A 101 15.76 -11.92 -2.46
CA ARG A 101 16.26 -13.23 -2.92
C ARG A 101 15.65 -14.37 -2.11
N ALA A 102 15.49 -14.21 -0.81
CA ALA A 102 14.83 -15.20 0.04
C ALA A 102 13.39 -15.47 -0.43
N ASP A 103 12.65 -14.40 -0.69
CA ASP A 103 11.27 -14.45 -1.19
C ASP A 103 11.21 -15.10 -2.58
N GLY A 104 12.13 -14.73 -3.47
CA GLY A 104 12.25 -15.32 -4.80
C GLY A 104 12.49 -16.84 -4.77
N ARG A 105 13.27 -17.35 -3.81
CA ARG A 105 13.48 -18.80 -3.63
C ARG A 105 12.20 -19.52 -3.21
N GLU A 106 11.43 -18.94 -2.29
CA GLU A 106 10.12 -19.50 -1.92
C GLU A 106 9.14 -19.47 -3.11
N LEU A 107 9.12 -18.38 -3.87
CA LEU A 107 8.28 -18.26 -5.07
C LEU A 107 8.60 -19.31 -6.15
N LYS A 108 9.88 -19.65 -6.35
CA LYS A 108 10.29 -20.71 -7.29
C LYS A 108 9.68 -22.08 -6.91
N ARG A 109 9.51 -22.36 -5.61
CA ARG A 109 8.85 -23.59 -5.15
C ARG A 109 7.37 -23.62 -5.50
N PHE A 110 6.70 -22.46 -5.52
CA PHE A 110 5.30 -22.35 -5.92
C PHE A 110 5.12 -22.47 -7.43
N SER A 111 5.96 -21.77 -8.20
CA SER A 111 5.84 -21.70 -9.67
C SER A 111 5.95 -23.06 -10.38
N ARG A 112 6.63 -24.05 -9.76
CA ARG A 112 6.74 -25.41 -10.34
C ARG A 112 5.40 -26.15 -10.43
N ARG A 113 4.43 -25.85 -9.56
CA ARG A 113 3.09 -26.48 -9.60
C ARG A 113 2.17 -25.82 -10.61
N ASP A 114 2.21 -24.49 -10.68
CA ASP A 114 1.34 -23.70 -11.55
C ASP A 114 1.66 -23.88 -13.04
N ALA A 115 2.89 -24.33 -13.37
CA ALA A 115 3.36 -24.49 -14.75
C ALA A 115 2.61 -25.56 -15.57
N GLN A 116 1.88 -26.45 -14.92
CA GLN A 116 1.16 -27.55 -15.58
C GLN A 116 -0.26 -27.17 -16.02
N GLN A 117 -0.81 -26.05 -15.53
CA GLN A 117 -2.19 -25.64 -15.80
C GLN A 117 -2.28 -24.56 -16.89
N SER A 118 -3.38 -24.53 -17.64
CA SER A 118 -3.62 -23.43 -18.58
C SER A 118 -3.80 -22.11 -17.80
N ALA A 119 -3.25 -21.01 -18.32
CA ALA A 119 -3.30 -19.71 -17.65
C ALA A 119 -4.73 -19.23 -17.34
N ARG A 120 -5.72 -19.67 -18.13
CA ARG A 120 -7.13 -19.35 -17.91
C ARG A 120 -7.75 -20.17 -16.78
N GLN A 121 -7.43 -21.47 -16.68
CA GLN A 121 -7.89 -22.31 -15.56
C GLN A 121 -7.26 -21.84 -14.25
N LEU A 122 -5.94 -21.60 -14.26
CA LEU A 122 -5.22 -21.07 -13.11
C LEU A 122 -5.86 -19.77 -12.61
N ALA A 123 -6.24 -18.85 -13.51
CA ALA A 123 -6.91 -17.62 -13.12
C ALA A 123 -8.28 -17.86 -12.43
N LEU A 124 -9.07 -18.83 -12.90
CA LEU A 124 -10.37 -19.17 -12.30
C LEU A 124 -10.21 -19.83 -10.92
N GLU A 125 -9.31 -20.81 -10.82
CA GLU A 125 -9.00 -21.47 -9.55
C GLU A 125 -8.47 -20.47 -8.52
N ASN A 126 -7.60 -19.55 -8.94
CA ASN A 126 -7.08 -18.51 -8.06
C ASN A 126 -8.17 -17.56 -7.55
N ARG A 127 -9.18 -17.24 -8.36
CA ARG A 127 -10.34 -16.44 -7.90
C ARG A 127 -11.08 -17.17 -6.78
N LEU A 128 -11.33 -18.48 -6.93
CA LEU A 128 -12.01 -19.28 -5.91
C LEU A 128 -11.23 -19.36 -4.60
N GLN A 129 -9.91 -19.47 -4.68
CA GLN A 129 -9.03 -19.55 -3.50
C GLN A 129 -8.78 -18.18 -2.83
N ASP A 130 -9.23 -17.08 -3.44
CA ASP A 130 -8.98 -15.75 -2.89
C ASP A 130 -9.66 -15.52 -1.54
N ARG A 131 -8.92 -14.94 -0.61
CA ARG A 131 -9.50 -14.43 0.63
C ARG A 131 -9.92 -12.99 0.41
N ALA A 132 -11.23 -12.74 0.43
CA ALA A 132 -11.77 -11.41 0.14
C ALA A 132 -11.20 -10.31 1.05
N TRP A 133 -11.06 -10.57 2.35
CA TRP A 133 -10.58 -9.56 3.32
C TRP A 133 -9.13 -9.11 3.07
N PRO A 134 -8.12 -10.00 3.08
CA PRO A 134 -6.73 -9.58 2.80
C PRO A 134 -6.57 -8.89 1.46
N TRP A 135 -7.25 -9.38 0.40
CA TRP A 135 -7.17 -8.74 -0.91
C TRP A 135 -7.82 -7.35 -0.94
N SER A 136 -8.95 -7.17 -0.25
CA SER A 136 -9.59 -5.86 -0.17
C SER A 136 -8.73 -4.84 0.58
N ILE A 137 -8.09 -5.29 1.67
CA ILE A 137 -7.12 -4.46 2.41
C ILE A 137 -5.88 -4.18 1.56
N ALA A 138 -5.39 -5.16 0.79
CA ALA A 138 -4.26 -4.99 -0.12
C ALA A 138 -4.55 -3.95 -1.20
N HIS A 139 -5.75 -3.97 -1.82
CA HIS A 139 -6.17 -2.91 -2.74
C HIS A 139 -6.17 -1.53 -2.06
N CYS A 140 -6.56 -1.48 -0.78
CA CYS A 140 -6.57 -0.24 -0.01
C CYS A 140 -5.15 0.31 0.26
N LEU A 141 -4.25 -0.55 0.74
CA LEU A 141 -2.98 -0.14 1.36
C LEU A 141 -1.74 -0.33 0.48
N LEU A 142 -1.75 -1.32 -0.41
CA LEU A 142 -0.56 -1.67 -1.19
C LEU A 142 -0.63 -1.02 -2.58
N PRO A 143 0.41 -0.27 -2.99
CA PRO A 143 0.45 0.31 -4.31
C PRO A 143 0.40 -0.81 -5.36
N PHE A 144 -0.37 -0.57 -6.43
CA PHE A 144 -0.53 -1.48 -7.57
C PHE A 144 -1.11 -2.87 -7.27
N ALA A 145 -1.55 -3.16 -6.04
CA ALA A 145 -2.17 -4.43 -5.72
C ALA A 145 -3.40 -4.71 -6.59
N GLY A 146 -4.20 -3.69 -6.90
CA GLY A 146 -5.35 -3.83 -7.80
C GLY A 146 -4.98 -4.12 -9.26
N ILE A 147 -3.89 -3.54 -9.76
CA ILE A 147 -3.38 -3.84 -11.12
C ILE A 147 -2.84 -5.28 -11.16
N TYR A 148 -2.04 -5.65 -10.15
CA TYR A 148 -1.54 -7.01 -10.02
C TYR A 148 -2.67 -8.04 -9.93
N TYR A 149 -3.70 -7.75 -9.14
CA TYR A 149 -4.90 -8.58 -9.06
C TYR A 149 -5.57 -8.71 -10.42
N ALA A 150 -5.76 -7.59 -11.13
CA ALA A 150 -6.42 -7.58 -12.42
C ALA A 150 -5.68 -8.41 -13.48
N ILE A 151 -4.34 -8.33 -13.51
CA ILE A 151 -3.50 -9.12 -14.41
C ILE A 151 -3.57 -10.61 -14.04
N THR A 152 -3.32 -10.97 -12.78
CA THR A 152 -3.21 -12.38 -12.36
C THR A 152 -4.54 -13.11 -12.36
N ARG A 153 -5.63 -12.40 -12.04
CA ARG A 153 -6.98 -12.96 -12.05
C ARG A 153 -7.71 -12.71 -13.36
N ARG A 154 -7.14 -11.97 -14.31
CA ARG A 154 -7.76 -11.60 -15.60
C ARG A 154 -9.16 -10.99 -15.42
N THR A 155 -9.29 -10.06 -14.49
CA THR A 155 -10.55 -9.36 -14.20
C THR A 155 -10.28 -7.97 -13.63
N ILE A 156 -10.88 -6.95 -14.24
CA ILE A 156 -10.71 -5.55 -13.80
C ILE A 156 -11.73 -5.14 -12.75
N THR A 157 -12.73 -5.97 -12.45
CA THR A 157 -13.89 -5.59 -11.64
C THR A 157 -13.52 -5.05 -10.25
N PRO A 158 -12.64 -5.68 -9.45
CA PRO A 158 -12.31 -5.14 -8.12
C PRO A 158 -11.48 -3.86 -8.19
N LEU A 159 -10.67 -3.71 -9.24
CA LEU A 159 -9.91 -2.48 -9.49
C LEU A 159 -10.85 -1.31 -9.84
N LEU A 160 -11.88 -1.56 -10.68
CA LEU A 160 -12.88 -0.55 -11.01
C LEU A 160 -13.71 -0.14 -9.79
N TRP A 161 -14.13 -1.11 -8.98
CA TRP A 161 -14.86 -0.82 -7.74
C TRP A 161 -14.01 -0.06 -6.72
N ASP A 162 -12.71 -0.38 -6.61
CA ASP A 162 -11.77 0.37 -5.79
C ASP A 162 -11.66 1.84 -6.26
N PHE A 163 -11.43 2.04 -7.57
CA PHE A 163 -11.33 3.38 -8.15
C PHE A 163 -12.61 4.20 -7.95
N LEU A 164 -13.77 3.63 -8.29
CA LEU A 164 -15.05 4.31 -8.16
C LEU A 164 -15.39 4.64 -6.71
N ALA A 165 -15.18 3.68 -5.78
CA ALA A 165 -15.41 3.90 -4.36
C ALA A 165 -14.52 5.04 -3.84
N ARG A 166 -13.22 5.01 -4.15
CA ARG A 166 -12.28 6.06 -3.74
C ARG A 166 -12.64 7.43 -4.33
N PHE A 167 -13.09 7.47 -5.58
CA PHE A 167 -13.52 8.72 -6.21
C PHE A 167 -14.73 9.33 -5.49
N VAL A 168 -15.77 8.53 -5.23
CA VAL A 168 -16.98 8.98 -4.50
C VAL A 168 -16.62 9.41 -3.07
N VAL A 169 -15.81 8.61 -2.39
CA VAL A 169 -15.36 8.88 -1.02
C VAL A 169 -14.52 10.15 -0.95
N LEU A 170 -13.64 10.39 -1.93
CA LEU A 170 -12.85 11.62 -2.04
C LEU A 170 -13.76 12.84 -2.18
N LEU A 171 -14.75 12.79 -3.07
CA LEU A 171 -15.71 13.89 -3.27
C LEU A 171 -16.51 14.16 -1.99
N ALA A 172 -17.02 13.12 -1.34
CA ALA A 172 -17.75 13.25 -0.09
C ALA A 172 -16.88 13.84 1.03
N SER A 173 -15.63 13.35 1.15
CA SER A 173 -14.67 13.85 2.15
C SER A 173 -14.31 15.31 1.92
N ALA A 174 -14.03 15.67 0.67
CA ALA A 174 -13.73 17.05 0.30
C ALA A 174 -14.93 17.97 0.61
N GLY A 175 -16.15 17.52 0.28
CA GLY A 175 -17.38 18.25 0.61
C GLY A 175 -17.56 18.45 2.12
N ILE A 176 -17.34 17.41 2.92
CA ILE A 176 -17.39 17.51 4.40
C ILE A 176 -16.33 18.47 4.91
N LEU A 177 -15.08 18.37 4.45
CA LEU A 177 -14.00 19.26 4.91
C LEU A 177 -14.26 20.72 4.53
N VAL A 178 -14.78 20.98 3.34
CA VAL A 178 -15.18 22.33 2.91
C VAL A 178 -16.34 22.85 3.75
N LEU A 179 -17.37 22.03 3.98
CA LEU A 179 -18.50 22.40 4.83
C LEU A 179 -18.04 22.75 6.26
N PHE A 180 -17.19 21.93 6.86
CA PHE A 180 -16.62 22.20 8.19
C PHE A 180 -15.69 23.41 8.21
N HIS A 181 -15.01 23.69 7.10
CA HIS A 181 -14.22 24.90 6.97
C HIS A 181 -15.09 26.15 7.10
N PHE A 182 -16.25 26.17 6.44
CA PHE A 182 -17.22 27.28 6.52
C PHE A 182 -18.00 27.34 7.83
N LEU A 183 -18.40 26.20 8.40
CA LEU A 183 -19.21 26.17 9.62
C LEU A 183 -18.43 26.53 10.89
N LEU A 184 -17.15 26.19 10.95
CA LEU A 184 -16.31 26.38 12.14
C LEU A 184 -15.04 27.14 11.78
N PRO A 185 -15.09 28.40 11.31
CA PRO A 185 -13.92 29.12 10.82
C PRO A 185 -12.84 29.21 11.91
N LEU A 186 -11.67 28.62 11.65
CA LEU A 186 -10.50 28.77 12.51
C LEU A 186 -9.60 29.85 11.94
N ASP A 187 -9.36 30.89 12.71
CA ASP A 187 -8.31 31.87 12.45
C ASP A 187 -7.02 31.40 13.13
N ALA A 188 -6.05 31.01 12.30
CA ALA A 188 -4.75 30.51 12.78
C ALA A 188 -3.95 31.61 13.50
N GLU A 189 -4.11 32.87 13.13
CA GLU A 189 -3.38 33.97 13.78
C GLU A 189 -3.92 34.23 15.18
N GLN A 190 -5.24 34.21 15.36
CA GLN A 190 -5.86 34.33 16.69
C GLN A 190 -5.46 33.18 17.62
N MET A 191 -5.39 31.95 17.10
CA MET A 191 -4.94 30.79 17.87
C MET A 191 -3.49 30.89 18.36
N ILE A 192 -2.59 31.49 17.57
CA ILE A 192 -1.17 31.66 17.95
C ILE A 192 -1.03 32.76 19.01
N ASN A 193 -1.84 33.81 18.90
CA ASN A 193 -1.73 35.01 19.75
C ASN A 193 -2.47 34.88 21.09
N GLU A 194 -3.50 34.02 21.20
CA GLU A 194 -4.25 33.78 22.44
C GLU A 194 -4.26 32.29 22.84
N PRO A 195 -3.21 31.79 23.53
CA PRO A 195 -3.04 30.36 23.81
C PRO A 195 -3.93 29.80 24.95
N THR A 196 -5.02 30.47 25.31
CA THR A 196 -5.89 30.03 26.42
C THR A 196 -6.78 28.84 26.01
N LEU A 197 -6.50 27.67 26.59
CA LEU A 197 -7.15 26.37 26.31
C LEU A 197 -8.67 26.33 26.53
N THR A 198 -9.26 27.35 27.16
CA THR A 198 -10.69 27.43 27.50
C THR A 198 -11.52 28.22 26.50
N ASN A 199 -10.90 28.71 25.42
CA ASN A 199 -11.56 29.55 24.43
C ASN A 199 -12.35 28.74 23.38
N GLU A 200 -13.39 29.33 22.80
CA GLU A 200 -14.28 28.73 21.79
C GLU A 200 -13.49 28.10 20.62
N LEU A 201 -12.38 28.74 20.23
CA LEU A 201 -11.44 28.29 19.20
C LEU A 201 -10.88 26.87 19.44
N TRP A 202 -10.58 26.51 20.69
CA TRP A 202 -10.07 25.17 21.00
C TRP A 202 -11.15 24.10 20.83
N VAL A 203 -12.40 24.40 21.20
CA VAL A 203 -13.53 23.49 20.99
C VAL A 203 -13.75 23.27 19.49
N GLN A 204 -13.70 24.32 18.69
CA GLN A 204 -13.81 24.24 17.23
C GLN A 204 -12.66 23.41 16.61
N LEU A 205 -11.43 23.56 17.10
CA LEU A 205 -10.29 22.75 16.69
C LEU A 205 -10.50 21.27 17.00
N TRP A 206 -10.89 20.93 18.24
CA TRP A 206 -11.16 19.54 18.64
C TRP A 206 -12.25 18.91 17.78
N ILE A 207 -13.34 19.64 17.52
CA ILE A 207 -14.42 19.17 16.64
C ILE A 207 -13.88 18.90 15.24
N ARG A 208 -13.13 19.83 14.64
CA ARG A 208 -12.52 19.64 13.31
C ARG A 208 -11.56 18.44 13.28
N SER A 209 -10.74 18.25 14.32
CA SER A 209 -9.82 17.11 14.43
C SER A 209 -10.57 15.78 14.55
N ILE A 210 -11.62 15.71 15.37
CA ILE A 210 -12.45 14.50 15.52
C ILE A 210 -13.15 14.18 14.19
N VAL A 211 -13.73 15.17 13.53
CA VAL A 211 -14.40 14.99 12.23
C VAL A 211 -13.39 14.56 11.18
N GLY A 212 -12.21 15.18 11.13
CA GLY A 212 -11.12 14.75 10.25
C GLY A 212 -10.73 13.29 10.49
N LEU A 213 -10.60 12.87 11.74
CA LEU A 213 -10.31 11.47 12.09
C LEU A 213 -11.43 10.53 11.65
N LEU A 214 -12.69 10.89 11.89
CA LEU A 214 -13.85 10.10 11.47
C LEU A 214 -13.92 9.96 9.95
N VAL A 215 -13.67 11.05 9.21
CA VAL A 215 -13.59 11.03 7.75
C VAL A 215 -12.50 10.06 7.30
N VAL A 216 -11.30 10.09 7.90
CA VAL A 216 -10.23 9.13 7.57
C VAL A 216 -10.66 7.69 7.84
N LEU A 217 -11.28 7.41 8.98
CA LEU A 217 -11.75 6.06 9.33
C LEU A 217 -12.82 5.56 8.36
N ILE A 218 -13.81 6.40 8.05
CA ILE A 218 -14.87 6.11 7.09
C ILE A 218 -14.26 5.86 5.71
N ASN A 219 -13.27 6.63 5.29
CA ASN A 219 -12.62 6.47 4.00
C ASN A 219 -11.94 5.11 3.86
N VAL A 220 -11.26 4.64 4.91
CA VAL A 220 -10.64 3.31 4.92
C VAL A 220 -11.71 2.23 4.77
N VAL A 221 -12.78 2.30 5.55
CA VAL A 221 -13.88 1.31 5.50
C VAL A 221 -14.59 1.33 4.15
N ALA A 222 -14.91 2.52 3.65
CA ALA A 222 -15.60 2.74 2.39
C ALA A 222 -14.76 2.34 1.17
N GLY A 223 -13.43 2.37 1.26
CA GLY A 223 -12.55 1.80 0.23
C GLY A 223 -12.52 0.27 0.24
N VAL A 224 -12.53 -0.35 1.43
CA VAL A 224 -12.36 -1.81 1.57
C VAL A 224 -13.64 -2.59 1.25
N LEU A 225 -14.81 -2.11 1.68
CA LEU A 225 -16.07 -2.87 1.57
C LEU A 225 -16.54 -3.11 0.11
N PRO A 226 -16.50 -2.13 -0.81
CA PRO A 226 -16.89 -2.34 -2.20
C PRO A 226 -16.00 -3.35 -2.92
N VAL A 227 -14.69 -3.28 -2.69
CA VAL A 227 -13.72 -4.24 -3.25
C VAL A 227 -14.01 -5.66 -2.75
N LYS A 228 -14.32 -5.81 -1.47
CA LYS A 228 -14.70 -7.10 -0.89
C LYS A 228 -15.95 -7.68 -1.56
N ALA A 229 -16.97 -6.85 -1.79
CA ALA A 229 -18.17 -7.26 -2.49
C ALA A 229 -17.87 -7.66 -3.94
N ALA A 230 -17.01 -6.91 -4.64
CA ALA A 230 -16.57 -7.21 -5.99
C ALA A 230 -15.84 -8.56 -6.09
N ILE A 231 -14.92 -8.85 -5.15
CA ILE A 231 -14.21 -10.13 -5.10
C ILE A 231 -15.19 -11.28 -4.90
N ARG A 232 -16.15 -11.16 -3.98
CA ARG A 232 -17.17 -12.19 -3.75
C ARG A 232 -18.04 -12.48 -4.98
N ARG A 233 -18.39 -11.44 -5.75
CA ARG A 233 -19.14 -11.60 -7.02
C ARG A 233 -18.33 -12.39 -8.04
N ILE A 234 -17.04 -12.09 -8.17
CA ILE A 234 -16.13 -12.79 -9.09
C ILE A 234 -15.92 -14.25 -8.68
N GLN A 235 -15.93 -14.52 -7.37
CA GLN A 235 -15.86 -15.89 -6.85
C GLN A 235 -17.08 -16.71 -7.25
N ALA A 236 -18.28 -16.13 -7.16
CA ALA A 236 -19.51 -16.77 -7.62
C ALA A 236 -19.46 -17.04 -9.13
N ASP A 237 -19.06 -16.06 -9.95
CA ASP A 237 -18.89 -16.24 -11.41
C ASP A 237 -17.85 -17.32 -11.74
N ALA A 238 -16.71 -17.34 -11.03
CA ALA A 238 -15.68 -18.35 -11.25
C ALA A 238 -16.17 -19.77 -10.92
N ARG A 239 -17.00 -19.92 -9.89
CA ARG A 239 -17.59 -21.20 -9.51
C ARG A 239 -18.49 -21.75 -10.61
N ILE A 240 -19.43 -20.92 -11.07
CA ILE A 240 -20.37 -21.28 -12.15
C ILE A 240 -19.63 -21.70 -13.43
N ARG A 241 -18.55 -20.99 -13.80
CA ARG A 241 -17.76 -21.30 -15.01
C ARG A 241 -16.95 -22.59 -14.92
N LEU A 242 -16.60 -23.01 -13.70
CA LEU A 242 -15.90 -24.27 -13.49
C LEU A 242 -16.88 -25.43 -13.49
N GLU A 243 -18.03 -25.28 -12.83
CA GLU A 243 -19.13 -26.27 -12.84
C GLU A 243 -19.67 -26.50 -14.26
N ALA A 244 -19.81 -25.46 -15.09
CA ALA A 244 -20.28 -25.59 -16.47
C ALA A 244 -19.28 -26.26 -17.45
N ARG A 245 -18.11 -26.69 -16.98
CA ARG A 245 -17.08 -27.39 -17.77
C ARG A 245 -16.91 -28.86 -17.38
N GLU A 246 -17.47 -29.27 -16.25
CA GLU A 246 -17.57 -30.67 -15.82
C GLU A 246 -18.79 -31.32 -16.49
#